data_AF-A0A536EL20-F1
#
_entry.id   AF-A0A536EL20-F1
#
_cell.length_a   1.000
_cell.length_b   1.000
_cell.length_c   1.000
_cell.angle_alpha   90.00
_cell.angle_beta   90.00
_cell.angle_gamma   90.00
#
_symmetry.space_group_name_H-M   'P 1'
#
loop_
_entity.id
_entity.type
_entity.pdbx_description
1 polymer ?
#
loop_
_entity_poly.entity_id
_entity_poly.type
_entity_poly.pdbx_seq_one_letter_code
_entity_poly.pdbx_strand_id
1 'polypeptide(L)'
;MSFLGRLFGGKAPEPAPNSVIIDATLAASLTADGGALDLAVDAALRAYLDAQAKAAQAGDLGGIPFWLRRDSERTGEIEDELRDRIIQRREAEEERKQ
;
A
#
# COMPACT_ATOMS: atom_id res chain seq x y z
N MET A 1 22.83 4.49 -12.82
CA MET A 1 21.49 3.99 -13.18
C MET A 1 20.66 5.16 -13.70
N SER A 2 20.46 5.26 -15.01
CA SER A 2 19.97 6.49 -15.66
C SER A 2 18.44 6.55 -15.68
N PHE A 3 17.86 7.54 -14.99
CA PHE A 3 16.41 7.83 -14.95
C PHE A 3 15.78 8.04 -16.34
N LEU A 4 16.60 8.41 -17.35
CA LEU A 4 16.14 8.68 -18.71
C LEU A 4 15.63 7.43 -19.44
N GLY A 5 16.10 6.23 -19.08
CA GLY A 5 15.66 4.98 -19.73
C GLY A 5 14.21 4.58 -19.40
N ARG A 6 13.66 5.07 -18.28
CA ARG A 6 12.27 4.78 -17.86
C ARG A 6 11.21 5.59 -18.61
N LEU A 7 11.58 6.71 -19.24
CA LEU A 7 10.63 7.59 -19.94
C LEU A 7 10.35 7.18 -21.40
N PHE A 8 11.24 6.41 -22.04
CA PHE A 8 11.12 6.03 -23.46
C PHE A 8 10.56 4.61 -23.67
N GLY A 9 9.70 4.11 -22.77
CA GLY A 9 9.06 2.81 -22.94
C GLY A 9 9.98 1.60 -22.77
N GLY A 10 11.12 1.79 -22.10
CA GLY A 10 11.98 0.68 -21.68
C GLY A 10 11.19 -0.24 -20.76
N LYS A 11 10.84 -1.44 -21.25
CA LYS A 11 10.19 -2.49 -20.46
C LYS A 11 10.97 -2.65 -19.16
N ALA A 12 10.29 -2.41 -18.03
CA ALA A 12 10.90 -2.65 -16.73
C ALA A 12 11.40 -4.10 -16.70
N PRO A 13 12.64 -4.35 -16.21
CA PRO A 13 13.13 -5.70 -16.09
C PRO A 13 12.14 -6.49 -15.22
N GLU A 14 11.90 -7.74 -15.62
CA GLU A 14 11.02 -8.62 -14.86
C GLU A 14 11.55 -8.71 -13.43
N PRO A 15 10.69 -8.48 -12.41
CA PRO A 15 11.14 -8.53 -11.03
C PRO A 15 11.75 -9.90 -10.75
N ALA A 16 12.85 -9.93 -10.01
CA ALA A 16 13.47 -11.19 -9.64
C ALA A 16 12.44 -12.06 -8.90
N PRO A 17 12.42 -13.38 -9.15
CA PRO A 17 11.49 -14.28 -8.47
C PRO A 17 11.71 -14.19 -6.95
N ASN A 18 10.65 -13.87 -6.22
CA ASN A 18 10.67 -13.85 -4.77
C ASN A 18 10.65 -15.29 -4.26
N SER A 19 11.57 -15.65 -3.38
CA SER A 19 11.56 -16.94 -2.68
C SER A 19 11.13 -16.76 -1.24
N VAL A 20 10.29 -17.67 -0.76
CA VAL A 20 9.84 -17.75 0.63
C VAL A 20 9.95 -19.20 1.08
N ILE A 21 10.30 -19.39 2.36
CA ILE A 21 10.31 -20.72 2.96
C ILE A 21 8.94 -20.95 3.59
N ILE A 22 8.25 -21.99 3.13
CA ILE A 22 6.95 -22.40 3.65
C ILE A 22 7.17 -23.66 4.48
N ASP A 23 6.58 -23.69 5.68
CA ASP A 23 6.60 -24.88 6.51
C ASP A 23 5.98 -26.09 5.78
N ALA A 24 6.58 -27.27 5.94
CA ALA A 24 6.17 -28.46 5.21
C ALA A 24 4.73 -28.90 5.54
N THR A 25 4.28 -28.71 6.77
CA THR A 25 2.92 -29.06 7.19
C THR A 25 1.90 -28.09 6.58
N LEU A 26 2.25 -26.81 6.49
CA LEU A 26 1.42 -25.81 5.81
C LEU A 26 1.35 -26.06 4.31
N ALA A 27 2.49 -26.37 3.66
CA ALA A 27 2.52 -26.71 2.25
C ALA A 27 1.64 -27.93 1.95
N ALA A 28 1.70 -28.97 2.79
CA ALA A 28 0.85 -30.16 2.68
C ALA A 28 -0.64 -29.84 2.87
N SER A 29 -0.97 -28.93 3.80
CA SER A 29 -2.35 -28.49 3.99
C SER A 29 -2.87 -27.69 2.80
N LEU A 30 -2.05 -26.85 2.18
CA LEU A 30 -2.43 -26.03 1.03
C LEU A 30 -2.62 -26.85 -0.24
N THR A 31 -1.92 -27.98 -0.38
CA THR A 31 -1.99 -28.87 -1.54
C THR A 31 -2.79 -30.14 -1.28
N ALA A 32 -3.54 -30.22 -0.16
CA ALA A 32 -4.30 -31.40 0.23
C ALA A 32 -5.30 -31.86 -0.85
N ASP A 33 -5.85 -30.93 -1.63
CA ASP A 33 -6.78 -31.19 -2.73
C ASP A 33 -6.07 -31.60 -4.05
N GLY A 34 -4.75 -31.85 -4.02
CA GLY A 34 -3.94 -32.24 -5.17
C GLY A 34 -3.54 -31.09 -6.10
N GLY A 35 -3.78 -29.84 -5.69
CA GLY A 35 -3.41 -28.63 -6.43
C GLY A 35 -1.91 -28.32 -6.37
N ALA A 36 -1.45 -27.51 -7.35
CA ALA A 36 -0.09 -26.98 -7.33
C ALA A 36 0.06 -25.91 -6.22
N LEU A 37 1.22 -25.92 -5.54
CA LEU A 37 1.46 -25.07 -4.37
C LEU A 37 1.41 -23.57 -4.72
N ASP A 38 1.91 -23.17 -5.87
CA ASP A 38 1.88 -21.80 -6.36
C ASP A 38 0.45 -21.27 -6.52
N LEU A 39 -0.44 -22.07 -7.12
CA LEU A 39 -1.85 -21.73 -7.27
C LEU A 39 -2.58 -21.66 -5.92
N ALA A 40 -2.28 -22.59 -5.01
CA ALA A 40 -2.87 -22.60 -3.68
C ALA A 40 -2.44 -21.37 -2.86
N VAL A 41 -1.16 -20.98 -2.96
CA VAL A 41 -0.63 -19.77 -2.31
C VAL A 41 -1.25 -18.50 -2.91
N ASP A 42 -1.35 -18.39 -4.24
CA ASP A 42 -2.00 -17.23 -4.88
C ASP A 42 -3.47 -17.11 -4.44
N ALA A 43 -4.22 -18.21 -4.43
CA ALA A 43 -5.61 -18.23 -3.98
C ALA A 43 -5.75 -17.81 -2.51
N ALA A 44 -4.90 -18.33 -1.63
CA ALA A 44 -4.90 -17.99 -0.21
C ALA A 44 -4.58 -16.51 0.03
N LEU A 45 -3.59 -15.96 -0.69
CA LEU A 45 -3.23 -14.55 -0.59
C LEU A 45 -4.35 -13.63 -1.08
N ARG A 46 -5.01 -13.96 -2.20
CA ARG A 46 -6.17 -13.21 -2.70
C ARG A 46 -7.32 -13.22 -1.71
N ALA A 47 -7.68 -14.40 -1.19
CA ALA A 47 -8.75 -14.54 -0.21
C ALA A 47 -8.46 -13.73 1.08
N TYR A 48 -7.21 -13.72 1.52
CA TYR A 48 -6.78 -12.91 2.65
C TYR A 48 -6.93 -11.41 2.38
N LEU A 49 -6.46 -10.93 1.22
CA LEU A 49 -6.60 -9.52 0.84
C LEU A 49 -8.06 -9.10 0.70
N ASP A 50 -8.92 -9.95 0.14
CA ASP A 50 -10.35 -9.69 0.02
C ASP A 50 -11.03 -9.62 1.39
N ALA A 51 -10.68 -10.52 2.32
CA ALA A 51 -11.19 -10.48 3.69
C ALA A 51 -10.79 -9.18 4.40
N GLN A 52 -9.54 -8.73 4.21
CA GLN A 52 -9.07 -7.47 4.77
C GLN A 52 -9.73 -6.25 4.14
N ALA A 53 -9.96 -6.26 2.83
CA ALA A 53 -10.69 -5.19 2.16
C ALA A 53 -12.14 -5.08 2.69
N LYS A 54 -12.79 -6.21 2.95
CA LYS A 54 -14.14 -6.25 3.56
C LYS A 54 -14.12 -5.75 5.00
N ALA A 55 -13.14 -6.16 5.81
CA ALA A 55 -12.99 -5.68 7.18
C ALA A 55 -12.77 -4.16 7.24
N ALA A 56 -11.93 -3.62 6.34
CA ALA A 56 -11.71 -2.19 6.19
C ALA A 56 -13.00 -1.43 5.86
N GLN A 57 -13.80 -1.94 4.91
CA GLN A 57 -15.09 -1.34 4.55
C GLN A 57 -16.10 -1.39 5.69
N ALA A 58 -16.01 -2.40 6.57
CA ALA A 58 -16.86 -2.54 7.75
C ALA A 58 -16.40 -1.67 8.95
N GLY A 59 -15.30 -0.90 8.81
CA GLY A 59 -14.75 -0.06 9.87
C GLY A 59 -13.95 -0.81 10.93
N ASP A 60 -13.65 -2.10 10.72
CA ASP A 60 -12.80 -2.89 11.61
C ASP A 60 -11.33 -2.76 11.19
N LEU A 61 -10.72 -1.66 11.61
CA LEU A 61 -9.30 -1.37 11.38
C LEU A 61 -8.36 -2.15 12.32
N GLY A 62 -8.91 -2.86 13.31
CA GLY A 62 -8.15 -3.63 14.29
C GLY A 62 -7.45 -4.85 13.68
N GLY A 63 -8.04 -5.45 12.64
CA GLY A 63 -7.54 -6.66 11.98
C GLY A 63 -6.55 -6.43 10.83
N ILE A 64 -6.37 -5.20 10.36
CA ILE A 64 -5.58 -4.89 9.16
C ILE A 64 -4.10 -4.65 9.53
N PRO A 65 -3.14 -5.46 9.01
CA PRO A 65 -1.72 -5.24 9.22
C PRO A 65 -1.27 -3.86 8.75
N PHE A 66 -0.32 -3.27 9.47
CA PHE A 66 0.12 -1.89 9.23
C PHE A 66 0.63 -1.64 7.80
N TRP A 67 1.24 -2.62 7.14
CA TRP A 67 1.72 -2.50 5.75
C TRP A 67 0.61 -2.54 4.68
N LEU A 68 -0.61 -2.94 5.06
CA LEU A 68 -1.81 -2.91 4.22
C LEU A 68 -2.73 -1.73 4.55
N ARG A 69 -2.50 -1.05 5.68
CA ARG A 69 -3.17 0.22 5.96
C ARG A 69 -2.69 1.18 4.88
N ARG A 70 -3.55 1.47 3.91
CA ARG A 70 -3.35 2.66 3.06
C ARG A 70 -3.19 3.82 4.03
N ASP A 71 -2.24 4.71 3.79
CA ASP A 71 -2.11 6.02 4.45
C ASP A 71 -3.33 6.93 4.15
N SER A 72 -4.55 6.39 4.14
CA SER A 72 -5.79 7.13 3.96
C SER A 72 -6.08 8.08 5.12
N GLU A 73 -5.27 8.04 6.17
CA GLU A 73 -5.26 8.99 7.29
C GLU A 73 -4.05 9.94 7.27
N ARG A 74 -3.46 10.23 6.10
CA ARG A 74 -2.99 11.61 5.85
C ARG A 74 -4.19 12.44 5.40
N THR A 75 -5.24 12.40 6.21
CA THR A 75 -6.40 13.29 6.19
C THR A 75 -5.89 14.72 6.28
N GLY A 76 -6.31 15.58 5.35
CA GLY A 76 -6.40 17.05 5.32
C GLY A 76 -5.51 17.94 6.20
N GLU A 77 -5.14 17.56 7.41
CA GLU A 77 -4.43 18.34 8.42
C GLU A 77 -3.17 19.01 7.89
N ILE A 78 -2.35 18.30 7.10
CA ILE A 78 -1.14 18.91 6.50
C ILE A 78 -1.51 19.96 5.45
N GLU A 79 -2.60 19.74 4.69
CA GLU A 79 -3.05 20.67 3.65
C GLU A 79 -3.78 21.88 4.24
N ASP A 80 -4.52 21.69 5.33
CA ASP A 80 -5.19 22.73 6.11
C ASP A 80 -4.18 23.58 6.89
N GLU A 81 -3.19 22.96 7.54
CA GLU A 81 -2.08 23.67 8.21
C GLU A 81 -1.25 24.49 7.20
N LEU A 82 -1.06 23.96 5.98
CA LEU A 82 -0.41 24.70 4.89
C LEU A 82 -1.25 25.89 4.42
N ARG A 83 -2.58 25.76 4.31
CA ARG A 83 -3.49 26.86 3.97
C ARG A 83 -3.47 27.94 5.03
N ASP A 84 -3.57 27.57 6.30
CA ASP A 84 -3.56 28.50 7.43
C ASP A 84 -2.25 29.30 7.47
N ARG A 85 -1.12 28.63 7.25
CA ARG A 85 0.20 29.29 7.19
C ARG A 85 0.36 30.23 5.99
N ILE A 86 -0.30 29.94 4.87
CA ILE A 86 -0.32 30.84 3.70
C ILE A 86 -1.17 32.08 3.98
N ILE A 87 -2.31 31.93 4.66
CA ILE A 87 -3.19 33.04 5.04
C ILE A 87 -2.47 33.99 6.01
N GLN A 88 -1.87 33.44 7.08
CA GLN A 88 -1.10 34.22 8.05
C GLN A 88 0.05 35.00 7.41
N ARG A 89 0.75 34.40 6.45
CA ARG A 89 1.83 35.06 5.73
C ARG A 89 1.34 36.23 4.88
N ARG A 90 0.18 36.10 4.25
CA ARG A 90 -0.43 37.18 3.44
C ARG A 90 -0.90 38.34 4.31
N GLU A 91 -1.55 38.06 5.43
CA GLU A 91 -1.99 39.07 6.40
C GLU A 91 -0.79 39.85 6.97
N ALA A 92 0.26 39.15 7.37
CA ALA A 92 1.50 39.77 7.85
C ALA A 92 2.24 40.59 6.77
N GLU A 93 2.10 40.24 5.49
CA GLU A 93 2.64 41.02 4.37
C GLU A 93 1.79 42.26 4.03
N GLU A 94 0.47 42.24 4.28
CA GLU A 94 -0.41 43.39 4.13
C GLU A 94 -0.23 44.42 5.26
N GLU A 95 -0.06 43.98 6.51
CA GLU A 95 0.23 44.86 7.66
C GLU A 95 1.60 45.55 7.54
N ARG A 96 2.58 44.94 6.87
CA ARG A 96 3.90 45.54 6.61
C ARG A 96 3.93 46.57 5.49
N LYS A 97 2.87 46.63 4.66
CA LYS A 97 2.76 47.54 3.51
C LYS A 97 1.92 48.78 3.80
N GLN A 98 1.19 48.80 4.92
CA GLN A 98 0.55 50.00 5.49
C GLN A 98 1.56 50.77 6.35
#